data_AF-A0A2D5H247-F1
#
_entry.id   AF-A0A2D5H247-F1
#
_cell.length_a   1.000
_cell.length_b   1.000
_cell.length_c   1.000
_cell.angle_alpha   90.00
_cell.angle_beta   90.00
_cell.angle_gamma   90.00
#
_symmetry.space_group_name_H-M   'P 1'
#
loop_
_entity.id
_entity.type
_entity.pdbx_description
1 polymer ?
#
loop_
_entity_poly.entity_id
_entity_poly.type
_entity_poly.pdbx_seq_one_letter_code
_entity_poly.pdbx_strand_id
1 'polypeptide(L)'
;GDFLIASQLPQPQPAWAQQYNYDMQPIWARRFEPPAVTGGETQDVIETLMKIYQFSGGEEKYLKPIPQALAWLKKSQLPDGQLARYYELKTNRPLYMTRSGKDYSLTYDDSDLPRHYGWKIESKLPQLQREYNLLKTGKQQTTKTNRRELSLRVKTILNNLDSQARWISTSTGERLVGQPKFPVNSQYIASEVFSENLETLSAYLELLKTN
;
A
#
# COMPACT_ATOMS: atom_id res chain seq x y z
N GLY A 1 -3.59 -8.58 -12.42
CA GLY A 1 -4.81 -7.97 -11.86
C GLY A 1 -5.89 -8.99 -11.57
N ASP A 2 -6.15 -9.93 -12.48
CA ASP A 2 -7.30 -10.83 -12.40
C ASP A 2 -7.40 -11.65 -11.10
N PHE A 3 -6.27 -12.08 -10.52
CA PHE A 3 -6.27 -12.72 -9.19
C PHE A 3 -6.93 -11.83 -8.12
N LEU A 4 -6.63 -10.52 -8.09
CA LEU A 4 -7.20 -9.59 -7.10
C LEU A 4 -8.72 -9.45 -7.26
N ILE A 5 -9.23 -9.54 -8.49
CA ILE A 5 -10.68 -9.57 -8.75
C ILE A 5 -11.27 -10.88 -8.23
N ALA A 6 -10.65 -12.02 -8.57
CA ALA A 6 -11.12 -13.35 -8.19
C ALA A 6 -11.05 -13.61 -6.68
N SER A 7 -10.09 -12.99 -5.99
CA SER A 7 -9.87 -13.16 -4.54
C SER A 7 -10.72 -12.24 -3.66
N GLN A 8 -11.51 -11.34 -4.24
CA GLN A 8 -12.41 -10.51 -3.46
C GLN A 8 -13.41 -11.42 -2.75
N LEU A 9 -13.47 -11.32 -1.42
CA LEU A 9 -14.40 -12.12 -0.64
C LEU A 9 -15.85 -11.73 -0.97
N PRO A 10 -16.82 -12.64 -0.82
CA PRO A 10 -18.22 -12.30 -1.05
C PRO A 10 -18.77 -11.40 0.08
N GLN A 11 -20.02 -10.96 -0.08
CA GLN A 11 -20.79 -10.41 1.05
C GLN A 11 -20.75 -11.39 2.25
N PRO A 12 -20.65 -10.88 3.49
CA PRO A 12 -20.83 -9.49 3.90
C PRO A 12 -19.54 -8.62 3.91
N GLN A 13 -18.40 -9.14 3.46
CA GLN A 13 -17.10 -8.45 3.53
C GLN A 13 -16.40 -8.43 2.17
N PRO A 14 -16.88 -7.64 1.20
CA PRO A 14 -16.33 -7.57 -0.16
C PRO A 14 -14.96 -6.86 -0.22
N ALA A 15 -13.96 -7.49 0.37
CA ALA A 15 -12.62 -6.98 0.65
C ALA A 15 -11.61 -8.15 0.64
N TRP A 16 -10.37 -7.93 1.09
CA TRP A 16 -9.27 -8.89 0.94
C TRP A 16 -8.60 -9.30 2.25
N ALA A 17 -8.12 -10.54 2.27
CA ALA A 17 -7.24 -11.08 3.31
C ALA A 17 -5.77 -10.89 2.92
N GLN A 18 -4.86 -11.09 3.88
CA GLN A 18 -3.42 -11.04 3.61
C GLN A 18 -2.92 -12.21 2.76
N GLN A 19 -3.49 -13.40 2.96
CA GLN A 19 -3.10 -14.59 2.22
C GLN A 19 -4.26 -15.57 2.10
N TYR A 20 -4.18 -16.38 1.06
CA TYR A 20 -5.16 -17.39 0.70
C TYR A 20 -4.47 -18.73 0.44
N ASN A 21 -5.15 -19.84 0.70
CA ASN A 21 -4.74 -21.14 0.17
C ASN A 21 -5.06 -21.26 -1.33
N TYR A 22 -4.71 -22.40 -1.94
CA TYR A 22 -5.01 -22.68 -3.35
C TYR A 22 -6.51 -22.71 -3.67
N ASP A 23 -7.36 -22.91 -2.66
CA ASP A 23 -8.82 -22.88 -2.77
C ASP A 23 -9.43 -21.48 -2.54
N MET A 24 -8.59 -20.42 -2.52
CA MET A 24 -9.00 -19.03 -2.33
C MET A 24 -9.66 -18.75 -0.96
N GLN A 25 -9.32 -19.55 0.05
CA GLN A 25 -9.79 -19.35 1.42
C GLN A 25 -8.73 -18.58 2.21
N PRO A 26 -9.10 -17.55 2.98
CA PRO A 26 -8.18 -16.91 3.92
C PRO A 26 -7.58 -17.95 4.88
N ILE A 27 -6.26 -17.87 5.11
CA ILE A 27 -5.54 -18.79 6.00
C ILE A 27 -4.61 -18.04 6.95
N TRP A 28 -4.10 -18.75 7.96
CA TRP A 28 -3.04 -18.26 8.83
C TRP A 28 -1.75 -18.06 8.04
N ALA A 29 -1.00 -16.99 8.38
CA ALA A 29 0.40 -16.86 8.01
C ALA A 29 1.28 -17.09 9.24
N ARG A 30 1.81 -16.02 9.84
CA ARG A 30 2.52 -16.11 11.11
C ARG A 30 1.53 -16.39 12.25
N ARG A 31 2.06 -16.80 13.40
CA ARG A 31 1.26 -17.12 14.61
C ARG A 31 0.33 -16.00 15.10
N PHE A 32 0.57 -14.76 14.64
CA PHE A 32 -0.19 -13.57 15.00
C PHE A 32 -0.94 -12.95 13.80
N GLU A 33 -1.07 -13.69 12.70
CA GLU A 33 -1.73 -13.25 11.47
C GLU A 33 -2.83 -14.26 11.09
N PRO A 34 -4.03 -14.09 11.66
CA PRO A 34 -5.12 -15.05 11.51
C PRO A 34 -5.79 -14.95 10.14
N PRO A 35 -6.59 -15.97 9.75
CA PRO A 35 -7.54 -15.86 8.65
C PRO A 35 -8.55 -14.74 8.95
N ALA A 36 -8.43 -13.63 8.24
CA ALA A 36 -9.25 -12.45 8.48
C ALA A 36 -9.28 -11.55 7.24
N VAL A 37 -10.33 -10.75 7.14
CA VAL A 37 -10.36 -9.62 6.19
C VAL A 37 -9.50 -8.51 6.76
N THR A 38 -8.77 -7.80 5.91
CA THR A 38 -7.75 -6.84 6.38
C THR A 38 -8.01 -5.44 5.89
N GLY A 39 -7.82 -4.46 6.78
CA GLY A 39 -7.95 -3.05 6.41
C GLY A 39 -6.84 -2.58 5.48
N GLY A 40 -5.61 -3.06 5.70
CA GLY A 40 -4.41 -2.55 5.01
C GLY A 40 -4.34 -3.06 3.59
N GLU A 41 -4.32 -4.38 3.44
CA GLU A 41 -4.21 -5.00 2.12
C GLU A 41 -5.41 -4.67 1.24
N THR A 42 -6.60 -4.46 1.82
CA THR A 42 -7.75 -3.98 1.04
C THR A 42 -7.50 -2.61 0.41
N GLN A 43 -6.85 -1.69 1.12
CA GLN A 43 -6.48 -0.39 0.57
C GLN A 43 -5.42 -0.56 -0.54
N ASP A 44 -4.40 -1.37 -0.30
CA ASP A 44 -3.33 -1.61 -1.27
C ASP A 44 -3.84 -2.32 -2.54
N VAL A 45 -4.82 -3.22 -2.41
CA VAL A 45 -5.48 -3.86 -3.54
C VAL A 45 -6.31 -2.85 -4.34
N ILE A 46 -7.03 -1.94 -3.69
CA ILE A 46 -7.77 -0.87 -4.38
C ILE A 46 -6.81 0.03 -5.18
N GLU A 47 -5.71 0.49 -4.56
CA GLU A 47 -4.67 1.28 -5.23
C GLU A 47 -4.08 0.52 -6.42
N THR A 48 -3.78 -0.76 -6.24
CA THR A 48 -3.19 -1.62 -7.28
C THR A 48 -4.15 -1.81 -8.46
N LEU A 49 -5.44 -2.05 -8.20
CA LEU A 49 -6.45 -2.19 -9.24
C LEU A 49 -6.65 -0.89 -10.04
N MET A 50 -6.63 0.27 -9.36
CA MET A 50 -6.64 1.58 -10.01
C MET A 50 -5.43 1.80 -10.92
N LYS A 51 -4.22 1.44 -10.46
CA LYS A 51 -3.01 1.48 -11.28
C LYS A 51 -3.11 0.57 -12.50
N ILE A 52 -3.56 -0.68 -12.32
CA ILE A 52 -3.72 -1.64 -13.42
C ILE A 52 -4.77 -1.13 -14.44
N TYR A 53 -5.87 -0.54 -13.99
CA TYR A 53 -6.84 0.11 -14.88
C TYR A 53 -6.18 1.15 -15.78
N GLN A 54 -5.32 2.01 -15.22
CA GLN A 54 -4.60 3.02 -16.00
C GLN A 54 -3.63 2.38 -17.01
N PHE A 55 -2.83 1.40 -16.58
CA PHE A 55 -1.83 0.75 -17.45
C PHE A 55 -2.44 -0.16 -18.52
N SER A 56 -3.63 -0.71 -18.28
CA SER A 56 -4.35 -1.53 -19.26
C SER A 56 -5.09 -0.71 -20.33
N GLY A 57 -4.97 0.63 -20.31
CA GLY A 57 -5.70 1.50 -21.23
C GLY A 57 -7.18 1.66 -20.88
N GLY A 58 -7.56 1.42 -19.62
CA GLY A 58 -8.91 1.64 -19.12
C GLY A 58 -9.81 0.40 -19.11
N GLU A 59 -9.25 -0.79 -18.86
CA GLU A 59 -10.08 -1.99 -18.73
C GLU A 59 -10.97 -1.94 -17.46
N GLU A 60 -12.24 -1.57 -17.66
CA GLU A 60 -13.24 -1.36 -16.60
C GLU A 60 -13.37 -2.51 -15.58
N LYS A 61 -13.02 -3.75 -15.96
CA LYS A 61 -13.07 -4.90 -15.04
C LYS A 61 -12.26 -4.67 -13.76
N TYR A 62 -11.18 -3.89 -13.82
CA TYR A 62 -10.35 -3.59 -12.65
C TYR A 62 -11.00 -2.56 -11.71
N LEU A 63 -11.92 -1.73 -12.19
CA LEU A 63 -12.65 -0.78 -11.33
C LEU A 63 -13.89 -1.41 -10.67
N LYS A 64 -14.49 -2.45 -11.28
CA LYS A 64 -15.72 -3.11 -10.81
C LYS A 64 -15.73 -3.51 -9.31
N PRO A 65 -14.68 -4.12 -8.72
CA PRO A 65 -14.72 -4.56 -7.32
C PRO A 65 -14.59 -3.42 -6.30
N ILE A 66 -14.06 -2.26 -6.71
CA ILE A 66 -13.63 -1.17 -5.81
C ILE A 66 -14.80 -0.55 -5.01
N PRO A 67 -15.99 -0.25 -5.58
CA PRO A 67 -17.07 0.38 -4.84
C PRO A 67 -17.51 -0.39 -3.58
N GLN A 68 -17.58 -1.72 -3.68
CA GLN A 68 -18.00 -2.55 -2.55
C GLN A 68 -16.92 -2.59 -1.47
N ALA A 69 -15.64 -2.62 -1.87
CA ALA A 69 -14.52 -2.57 -0.93
C ALA A 69 -14.41 -1.19 -0.22
N LEU A 70 -14.62 -0.08 -0.94
CA LEU A 70 -14.67 1.26 -0.33
C LEU A 70 -15.82 1.38 0.68
N ALA A 71 -16.99 0.83 0.36
CA ALA A 71 -18.12 0.78 1.28
C ALA A 71 -17.80 -0.06 2.54
N TRP A 72 -17.11 -1.19 2.35
CA TRP A 72 -16.63 -2.02 3.45
C TRP A 72 -15.62 -1.29 4.34
N LEU A 73 -14.62 -0.61 3.75
CA LEU A 73 -13.64 0.19 4.50
C LEU A 73 -14.35 1.26 5.34
N LYS A 74 -15.30 1.99 4.75
CA LYS A 74 -16.09 3.01 5.45
C LYS A 74 -16.84 2.44 6.66
N LYS A 75 -17.50 1.29 6.50
CA LYS A 75 -18.22 0.61 7.58
C LYS A 75 -17.28 0.08 8.66
N SER A 76 -16.04 -0.22 8.30
CA SER A 76 -15.06 -0.88 9.17
C SER A 76 -14.20 0.11 9.97
N GLN A 77 -14.28 1.42 9.69
CA GLN A 77 -13.51 2.42 10.44
C GLN A 77 -13.81 2.34 11.95
N LEU A 78 -12.74 2.38 12.73
CA LEU A 78 -12.77 2.48 14.18
C LEU A 78 -13.24 3.88 14.60
N PRO A 79 -13.63 4.09 15.88
CA PRO A 79 -14.09 5.40 16.36
C PRO A 79 -13.09 6.55 16.17
N ASP A 80 -11.80 6.26 16.09
CA ASP A 80 -10.71 7.22 15.85
C ASP A 80 -10.43 7.45 14.35
N GLY A 81 -11.20 6.83 13.46
CA GLY A 81 -11.05 6.93 12.00
C GLY A 81 -10.02 5.97 11.39
N GLN A 82 -9.24 5.26 12.20
CA GLN A 82 -8.32 4.22 11.74
C GLN A 82 -9.08 2.96 11.31
N LEU A 83 -8.35 1.99 10.78
CA LEU A 83 -8.84 0.64 10.54
C LEU A 83 -8.11 -0.34 11.45
N ALA A 84 -8.78 -1.38 11.93
CA ALA A 84 -8.10 -2.53 12.47
C ALA A 84 -7.35 -3.24 11.34
N ARG A 85 -6.21 -3.85 11.66
CA ARG A 85 -5.48 -4.65 10.68
C ARG A 85 -6.29 -5.87 10.26
N TYR A 86 -6.99 -6.51 11.19
CA TYR A 86 -7.81 -7.69 10.96
C TYR A 86 -9.25 -7.47 11.40
N TYR A 87 -10.17 -8.02 10.62
CA TYR A 87 -11.58 -8.14 10.93
C TYR A 87 -11.98 -9.60 10.80
N GLU A 88 -12.64 -10.10 11.84
CA GLU A 88 -13.16 -11.46 11.89
C GLU A 88 -14.06 -11.74 10.67
N LEU A 89 -13.86 -12.93 10.09
CA LEU A 89 -14.66 -13.38 8.95
C LEU A 89 -16.14 -13.44 9.31
N LYS A 90 -16.99 -13.02 8.38
CA LYS A 90 -18.45 -12.92 8.44
C LYS A 90 -18.98 -11.82 9.36
N THR A 91 -18.43 -11.64 10.56
CA THR A 91 -18.98 -10.69 11.56
C THR A 91 -18.50 -9.26 11.34
N ASN A 92 -17.33 -9.09 10.73
CA ASN A 92 -16.64 -7.81 10.58
C ASN A 92 -16.24 -7.14 11.91
N ARG A 93 -16.09 -7.91 12.98
CA ARG A 93 -15.60 -7.40 14.26
C ARG A 93 -14.08 -7.21 14.18
N PRO A 94 -13.52 -6.08 14.64
CA PRO A 94 -12.07 -5.92 14.78
C PRO A 94 -11.46 -7.07 15.57
N LEU A 95 -10.41 -7.68 15.02
CA LEU A 95 -9.76 -8.85 15.57
C LEU A 95 -8.29 -8.54 15.83
N TYR A 96 -7.79 -8.93 17.00
CA TYR A 96 -6.42 -8.65 17.42
C TYR A 96 -5.78 -9.89 18.06
N MET A 97 -4.56 -9.73 18.56
CA MET A 97 -3.88 -10.72 19.39
C MET A 97 -3.45 -10.11 20.70
N THR A 98 -3.55 -10.88 21.78
CA THR A 98 -2.71 -10.69 22.98
C THR A 98 -1.47 -11.57 22.88
N ARG A 99 -0.45 -11.28 23.68
CA ARG A 99 0.78 -12.08 23.73
C ARG A 99 1.23 -12.31 25.15
N SER A 100 1.43 -13.57 25.52
CA SER A 100 2.12 -13.98 26.75
C SER A 100 3.39 -14.74 26.39
N GLY A 101 4.56 -14.15 26.65
CA GLY A 101 5.84 -14.74 26.27
C GLY A 101 5.98 -14.93 24.75
N LYS A 102 5.87 -16.18 24.28
CA LYS A 102 5.91 -16.56 22.85
C LYS A 102 4.54 -16.97 22.29
N ASP A 103 3.53 -17.02 23.14
CA ASP A 103 2.20 -17.49 22.78
C ASP A 103 1.30 -16.30 22.43
N TYR A 104 0.55 -16.46 21.34
CA TYR A 104 -0.41 -15.48 20.85
C TYR A 104 -1.80 -16.07 20.92
N SER A 105 -2.75 -15.26 21.37
CA SER A 105 -4.16 -15.65 21.50
C SER A 105 -5.04 -14.59 20.87
N LEU A 106 -6.09 -15.02 20.17
CA LEU A 106 -7.07 -14.12 19.58
C LEU A 106 -7.81 -13.34 20.67
N THR A 107 -8.04 -12.06 20.40
CA THR A 107 -8.84 -11.19 21.26
C THR A 107 -9.60 -10.16 20.42
N TYR A 108 -10.64 -9.60 21.00
CA TYR A 108 -11.32 -8.41 20.47
C TYR A 108 -11.02 -7.15 21.30
N ASP A 109 -10.20 -7.28 22.34
CA ASP A 109 -9.72 -6.20 23.18
C ASP A 109 -8.42 -5.63 22.62
N ASP A 110 -8.36 -4.31 22.44
CA ASP A 110 -7.22 -3.57 21.92
C ASP A 110 -6.41 -2.84 22.99
N SER A 111 -6.68 -3.10 24.28
CA SER A 111 -6.00 -2.46 25.41
C SER A 111 -4.56 -2.94 25.65
N ASP A 112 -4.22 -4.18 25.28
CA ASP A 112 -2.89 -4.78 25.49
C ASP A 112 -2.36 -5.49 24.23
N LEU A 113 -2.09 -4.70 23.19
CA LEU A 113 -1.64 -5.22 21.90
C LEU A 113 -0.11 -5.34 21.83
N PRO A 114 0.43 -6.39 21.18
CA PRO A 114 1.87 -6.56 21.02
C PRO A 114 2.51 -5.41 20.24
N ARG A 115 3.39 -4.65 20.91
CA ARG A 115 3.98 -3.37 20.41
C ARG A 115 4.85 -3.45 19.17
N HIS A 116 5.28 -4.64 18.77
CA HIS A 116 6.17 -4.85 17.62
C HIS A 116 5.40 -4.97 16.29
N TYR A 117 4.08 -4.83 16.31
CA TYR A 117 3.23 -4.99 15.15
C TYR A 117 2.17 -3.88 15.10
N GLY A 118 1.88 -3.39 13.89
CA GLY A 118 0.89 -2.31 13.69
C GLY A 118 -0.51 -2.89 13.59
N TRP A 119 -1.25 -2.94 14.70
CA TRP A 119 -2.60 -3.53 14.78
C TRP A 119 -3.72 -2.62 14.30
N LYS A 120 -3.48 -1.32 14.29
CA LYS A 120 -4.33 -0.30 13.70
C LYS A 120 -3.53 0.42 12.64
N ILE A 121 -4.20 0.79 11.56
CA ILE A 121 -3.57 1.43 10.42
C ILE A 121 -4.35 2.67 10.03
N GLU A 122 -3.66 3.59 9.39
CA GLU A 122 -4.29 4.76 8.81
C GLU A 122 -5.29 4.37 7.71
N SER A 123 -6.40 5.10 7.67
CA SER A 123 -7.41 4.99 6.61
C SER A 123 -7.17 6.05 5.54
N LYS A 124 -6.73 5.61 4.36
CA LYS A 124 -6.62 6.40 3.13
C LYS A 124 -7.97 6.53 2.40
N LEU A 125 -9.08 6.11 3.00
CA LEU A 125 -10.40 6.05 2.37
C LEU A 125 -10.79 7.34 1.62
N PRO A 126 -10.61 8.56 2.15
CA PRO A 126 -10.94 9.78 1.41
C PRO A 126 -10.13 9.94 0.12
N GLN A 127 -8.83 9.61 0.16
CA GLN A 127 -7.95 9.64 -0.99
C GLN A 127 -8.37 8.59 -2.04
N LEU A 128 -8.58 7.34 -1.61
CA LEU A 128 -8.98 6.25 -2.51
C LEU A 128 -10.31 6.55 -3.20
N GLN A 129 -11.28 7.10 -2.46
CA GLN A 129 -12.58 7.47 -3.01
C GLN A 129 -12.44 8.58 -4.07
N ARG A 130 -11.58 9.58 -3.81
CA ARG A 130 -11.30 10.67 -4.76
C ARG A 130 -10.63 10.13 -6.02
N GLU A 131 -9.60 9.30 -5.88
CA GLU A 131 -8.88 8.71 -7.02
C GLU A 131 -9.78 7.83 -7.88
N TYR A 132 -10.57 6.95 -7.25
CA TYR A 132 -11.57 6.14 -7.94
C TYR A 132 -12.55 6.99 -8.75
N ASN A 133 -13.06 8.09 -8.17
CA ASN A 133 -14.00 8.98 -8.86
C ASN A 133 -13.34 9.71 -10.04
N LEU A 134 -12.07 10.11 -9.93
CA LEU A 134 -11.31 10.72 -11.04
C LEU A 134 -11.14 9.74 -12.20
N LEU A 135 -10.77 8.49 -11.90
CA LEU A 135 -10.62 7.43 -12.92
C LEU A 135 -11.94 7.11 -13.62
N LYS A 136 -13.02 6.97 -12.85
CA LYS A 136 -14.37 6.69 -13.37
C LYS A 136 -14.89 7.80 -14.28
N THR A 137 -14.53 9.06 -14.02
CA THR A 137 -14.99 10.21 -14.82
C THR A 137 -14.09 10.51 -16.01
N GLY A 138 -13.01 9.75 -16.22
CA GLY A 138 -12.01 10.02 -17.25
C GLY A 138 -11.25 11.33 -17.05
N LYS A 139 -11.43 12.01 -15.91
CA LYS A 139 -10.67 13.20 -15.53
C LYS A 139 -9.31 12.74 -15.03
N GLN A 140 -8.42 12.37 -15.94
CA GLN A 140 -7.02 12.25 -15.59
C GLN A 140 -6.54 13.62 -15.08
N GLN A 141 -5.96 13.65 -13.88
CA GLN A 141 -5.09 14.77 -13.54
C GLN A 141 -3.90 14.70 -14.50
N THR A 142 -3.97 15.45 -15.60
CA THR A 142 -2.77 15.82 -16.31
C THR A 142 -2.00 16.74 -15.37
N THR A 143 -1.12 16.18 -14.55
CA THR A 143 -0.04 16.96 -13.99
C THR A 143 0.74 17.45 -15.21
N LYS A 144 0.54 18.72 -15.59
CA LYS A 144 1.41 19.36 -16.58
C LYS A 144 2.81 19.31 -15.99
N THR A 145 3.55 18.28 -16.36
CA THR A 145 4.90 18.08 -15.87
C THR A 145 5.71 19.25 -16.40
N ASN A 146 6.08 20.16 -15.50
CA ASN A 146 6.79 21.36 -15.89
C ASN A 146 8.18 20.95 -16.34
N ARG A 147 8.43 21.01 -17.66
CA ARG A 147 9.70 20.61 -18.27
C ARG A 147 10.90 21.24 -17.57
N ARG A 148 10.80 22.51 -17.16
CA ARG A 148 11.88 23.21 -16.46
C ARG A 148 12.15 22.60 -15.09
N GLU A 149 11.10 22.32 -14.32
CA GLU A 149 11.22 21.68 -13.01
C GLU A 149 11.81 20.28 -13.14
N LEU A 150 11.32 19.50 -14.10
CA LEU A 150 11.81 18.14 -14.33
C LEU A 150 13.29 18.16 -14.77
N SER A 151 13.68 19.06 -15.67
CA SER A 151 15.09 19.24 -16.06
C SER A 151 15.99 19.60 -14.87
N LEU A 152 15.51 20.42 -13.93
CA LEU A 152 16.26 20.74 -12.71
C LEU A 152 16.43 19.50 -11.82
N ARG A 153 15.35 18.73 -11.60
CA ARG A 153 15.41 17.48 -10.84
C ARG A 153 16.38 16.47 -11.48
N VAL A 154 16.32 16.28 -12.80
CA VAL A 154 17.25 15.40 -13.53
C VAL A 154 18.71 15.81 -13.33
N LYS A 155 19.02 17.11 -13.41
CA LYS A 155 20.37 17.60 -13.13
C LYS A 155 20.83 17.25 -11.71
N THR A 156 19.97 17.44 -10.72
CA THR A 156 20.27 17.05 -9.32
C THR A 156 20.52 15.56 -9.20
N ILE A 157 19.67 14.72 -9.82
CA ILE A 157 19.81 13.26 -9.79
C ILE A 157 21.16 12.82 -10.36
N LEU A 158 21.57 13.38 -11.51
CA LEU A 158 22.83 13.04 -12.15
C LEU A 158 24.04 13.52 -11.34
N ASN A 159 23.94 14.70 -10.72
CA ASN A 159 25.01 15.25 -9.88
C ASN A 159 25.22 14.49 -8.57
N ASN A 160 24.22 13.73 -8.12
CA ASN A 160 24.28 12.94 -6.88
C ASN A 160 24.83 11.52 -7.10
N LEU A 161 25.24 11.17 -8.32
CA LEU A 161 25.91 9.91 -8.59
C LEU A 161 27.33 9.94 -8.01
N ASP A 162 27.73 8.85 -7.34
CA ASP A 162 29.12 8.65 -6.95
C ASP A 162 30.00 8.25 -8.16
N SER A 163 31.29 8.03 -7.92
CA SER A 163 32.25 7.61 -8.95
C SER A 163 31.95 6.23 -9.56
N GLN A 164 31.06 5.45 -8.95
CA GLN A 164 30.60 4.15 -9.45
C GLN A 164 29.19 4.23 -10.07
N ALA A 165 28.69 5.44 -10.32
CA ALA A 165 27.34 5.69 -10.84
C ALA A 165 26.22 5.12 -9.97
N ARG A 166 26.34 5.28 -8.65
CA ARG A 166 25.32 4.88 -7.67
C ARG A 166 24.76 6.09 -6.94
N TRP A 167 23.51 6.00 -6.52
CA TRP A 167 22.94 6.91 -5.52
C TRP A 167 23.11 6.31 -4.14
N ILE A 168 24.00 6.90 -3.34
CA ILE A 168 24.29 6.46 -1.98
C ILE A 168 23.54 7.34 -0.99
N SER A 169 22.67 6.71 -0.20
CA SER A 169 22.01 7.33 0.94
C SER A 169 22.91 7.22 2.18
N THR A 170 22.79 8.18 3.08
CA THR A 170 23.53 8.19 4.35
C THR A 170 22.53 8.24 5.49
N SER A 171 22.63 7.29 6.42
CA SER A 171 21.75 7.21 7.59
C SER A 171 21.97 8.42 8.49
N THR A 172 20.89 9.11 8.83
CA THR A 172 20.84 10.14 9.89
C THR A 172 20.47 9.53 11.25
N GLY A 173 20.36 8.20 11.32
CA GLY A 173 19.90 7.46 12.51
C GLY A 173 18.40 7.22 12.53
N GLU A 174 17.70 7.53 11.43
CA GLU A 174 16.30 7.24 11.22
C GLU A 174 16.02 5.73 11.29
N ARG A 175 14.82 5.39 11.75
CA ARG A 175 14.36 3.99 11.74
C ARG A 175 13.71 3.72 10.39
N LEU A 176 14.34 2.87 9.58
CA LEU A 176 13.73 2.34 8.37
C LEU A 176 12.84 1.14 8.73
N VAL A 177 11.61 1.12 8.17
CA VAL A 177 10.63 0.06 8.46
C VAL A 177 11.16 -1.29 7.98
N GLY A 178 11.10 -2.30 8.83
CA GLY A 178 11.55 -3.66 8.50
C GLY A 178 13.07 -3.86 8.48
N GLN A 179 13.87 -2.82 8.75
CA GLN A 179 15.33 -2.89 8.76
C GLN A 179 15.91 -2.77 10.17
N PRO A 180 17.12 -3.33 10.42
CA PRO A 180 17.86 -3.03 11.64
C PRO A 180 18.19 -1.53 11.71
N LYS A 181 18.43 -1.03 12.92
CA LYS A 181 18.85 0.37 13.10
C LYS A 181 20.24 0.55 12.47
N PHE A 182 20.33 1.44 11.50
CA PHE A 182 21.61 1.83 10.92
C PHE A 182 22.34 2.81 11.85
N PRO A 183 23.63 2.61 12.14
CA PRO A 183 24.45 3.66 12.75
C PRO A 183 24.38 4.95 11.94
N VAL A 184 24.43 6.09 12.63
CA VAL A 184 24.53 7.41 11.97
C VAL A 184 25.76 7.42 11.06
N ASN A 185 25.63 8.03 9.89
CA ASN A 185 26.62 8.08 8.82
C ASN A 185 26.89 6.75 8.09
N SER A 186 26.11 5.69 8.35
CA SER A 186 26.20 4.47 7.53
C SER A 186 25.72 4.74 6.12
N GLN A 187 26.51 4.33 5.12
CA GLN A 187 26.16 4.42 3.71
C GLN A 187 25.37 3.18 3.27
N TYR A 188 24.30 3.40 2.52
CA TYR A 188 23.48 2.33 1.97
C TYR A 188 22.86 2.72 0.62
N ILE A 189 22.42 1.73 -0.14
CA ILE A 189 21.62 1.94 -1.35
C ILE A 189 20.17 1.74 -0.98
N ALA A 190 19.36 2.79 -1.11
CA ALA A 190 17.93 2.72 -0.91
C ALA A 190 17.23 2.38 -2.23
N SER A 191 16.46 1.29 -2.26
CA SER A 191 15.64 0.95 -3.43
C SER A 191 14.61 2.03 -3.77
N GLU A 192 14.10 2.73 -2.75
CA GLU A 192 13.19 3.88 -2.92
C GLU A 192 13.85 5.01 -3.72
N VAL A 193 15.03 5.49 -3.29
CA VAL A 193 15.80 6.53 -4.01
C VAL A 193 16.12 6.08 -5.44
N PHE A 194 16.49 4.81 -5.63
CA PHE A 194 16.71 4.28 -6.97
C PHE A 194 15.44 4.34 -7.83
N SER A 195 14.30 3.91 -7.30
CA SER A 195 13.01 3.91 -8.02
C SER A 195 12.57 5.32 -8.39
N GLU A 196 12.59 6.25 -7.42
CA GLU A 196 12.19 7.64 -7.63
C GLU A 196 13.06 8.34 -8.68
N ASN A 197 14.38 8.12 -8.62
CA ASN A 197 15.31 8.67 -9.60
C ASN A 197 15.06 8.09 -10.99
N LEU A 198 14.85 6.77 -11.09
CA LEU A 198 14.59 6.10 -12.36
C LEU A 198 13.25 6.54 -12.98
N GLU A 199 12.21 6.69 -12.18
CA GLU A 199 10.91 7.22 -12.61
C GLU A 199 11.04 8.66 -13.14
N THR A 200 11.76 9.52 -12.41
CA THR A 200 11.99 10.92 -12.81
C THR A 200 12.77 11.00 -14.14
N LEU A 201 13.84 10.21 -14.26
CA LEU A 201 14.64 10.13 -15.49
C LEU A 201 13.80 9.61 -16.67
N SER A 202 12.98 8.58 -16.43
CA SER A 202 12.09 8.00 -17.44
C SER A 202 11.04 9.01 -17.92
N ALA A 203 10.41 9.74 -17.00
CA ALA A 203 9.47 10.81 -17.33
C ALA A 203 10.10 11.91 -18.18
N TYR A 204 11.37 12.25 -17.91
CA TYR A 204 12.10 13.23 -18.71
C TYR A 204 12.38 12.73 -20.13
N LEU A 205 12.78 11.47 -20.28
CA LEU A 205 12.99 10.85 -21.59
C LEU A 205 11.70 10.78 -22.41
N GLU A 206 10.57 10.46 -21.79
CA GLU A 206 9.26 10.47 -22.48
C GLU A 206 8.90 11.87 -22.99
N LEU A 207 9.12 12.93 -22.19
CA LEU A 207 8.94 14.31 -22.65
C LEU A 207 9.85 14.67 -23.83
N LEU A 208 11.04 14.09 -23.94
CA LEU A 208 11.92 14.32 -25.09
C LEU A 208 11.40 13.61 -26.35
N LYS A 209 10.79 12.44 -26.23
CA LYS A 209 10.22 11.69 -27.37
C LYS A 209 8.98 12.33 -27.96
N THR A 210 8.20 13.04 -27.15
CA THR A 210 6.95 13.69 -27.60
C THR A 210 7.18 15.07 -28.23
N ASN A 211 8.42 15.52 -28.41
CA ASN A 211 8.79 16.73 -29.16
C ASN A 211 9.55 16.35 -30.43
#